data_AF-A0A699XRI7-F1
#
_entry.id   AF-A0A699XRI7-F1
#
_cell.length_a   1.000
_cell.length_b   1.000
_cell.length_c   1.000
_cell.angle_alpha   90.00
_cell.angle_beta   90.00
_cell.angle_gamma   90.00
#
_symmetry.space_group_name_H-M   'P 1'
#
loop_
_entity.id
_entity.type
_entity.pdbx_description
1 polymer ?
#
loop_
_entity_poly.entity_id
_entity_poly.type
_entity_poly.pdbx_seq_one_letter_code
_entity_poly.pdbx_strand_id
1 'polypeptide(L)' 'RGGRQLKEAFQKFGVPDTINWFAQRGVTLKTEADGRMFPTTDSSETIARALEDAARRAGVRIFTRTAAEQITPLPEGGFA' A
#
# COMPACT_ATOMS: atom_id res chain seq x y z
N ARG A 1 0.29 2.20 22.35
CA ARG A 1 -0.77 3.18 21.95
C ARG A 1 -1.13 2.90 20.49
N GLY A 2 -2.41 2.88 20.08
CA GLY A 2 -2.86 2.62 18.69
C GLY A 2 -3.54 1.28 18.40
N GLY A 3 -3.32 0.24 19.22
CA GLY A 3 -3.82 -1.12 18.93
C GLY A 3 -5.35 -1.26 18.84
N ARG A 4 -6.11 -0.42 19.56
CA ARG A 4 -7.58 -0.47 19.51
C ARG A 4 -8.16 0.12 18.22
N GLN A 5 -7.51 1.13 17.64
CA GLN A 5 -7.96 1.80 16.41
C GLN A 5 -7.66 0.96 15.16
N LEU A 6 -6.58 0.17 15.17
CA LEU A 6 -6.22 -0.69 14.05
C LEU A 6 -6.97 -2.03 14.05
N LYS A 7 -7.67 -2.39 15.13
CA LYS A 7 -8.37 -3.68 15.25
C LYS A 7 -9.41 -3.88 14.15
N GLU A 8 -10.10 -2.82 13.74
CA GLU A 8 -11.08 -2.89 12.64
C GLU A 8 -10.42 -2.95 11.27
N ALA A 9 -9.31 -2.22 11.07
CA ALA A 9 -8.55 -2.26 9.84
C ALA A 9 -7.97 -3.67 9.59
N PHE A 10 -7.38 -4.30 10.62
CA PHE A 10 -6.82 -5.65 10.51
C PHE A 10 -7.87 -6.77 10.36
N GLN A 11 -9.12 -6.52 10.72
CA GLN A 11 -10.22 -7.44 10.39
C GLN A 11 -10.58 -7.38 8.90
N LYS A 12 -10.36 -6.23 8.24
CA LYS A 12 -10.64 -6.04 6.80
C LYS A 12 -9.44 -6.41 5.93
N PHE A 13 -8.22 -6.14 6.41
CA PHE A 13 -6.98 -6.37 5.68
C PHE A 13 -5.83 -6.58 6.68
N GLY A 14 -5.46 -7.84 6.91
CA GLY A 14 -4.40 -8.25 7.83
C GLY A 14 -3.15 -8.76 7.14
N VAL A 15 -2.31 -9.46 7.91
CA VAL A 15 -1.06 -10.07 7.41
C VAL A 15 -1.31 -11.09 6.30
N PRO A 16 -2.26 -12.04 6.41
CA PRO A 16 -2.53 -12.99 5.33
C PRO A 16 -2.98 -12.30 4.04
N ASP A 17 -3.81 -11.27 4.16
CA ASP A 17 -4.28 -10.49 3.01
C ASP A 17 -3.13 -9.75 2.33
N THR A 18 -2.22 -9.18 3.12
CA THR A 18 -1.01 -8.51 2.62
C THR A 18 -0.14 -9.48 1.82
N ILE A 19 0.12 -10.69 2.35
CA ILE A 19 0.91 -11.73 1.66
C ILE A 19 0.23 -12.12 0.34
N ASN A 20 -1.07 -12.41 0.39
CA ASN A 20 -1.84 -12.81 -0.80
C ASN A 20 -1.90 -11.70 -1.85
N TRP A 21 -2.03 -10.44 -1.42
CA TRP A 21 -2.11 -9.28 -2.31
C TRP A 21 -0.84 -9.10 -3.13
N PHE A 22 0.33 -9.28 -2.49
CA PHE A 22 1.63 -9.27 -3.16
C PHE A 22 1.84 -10.50 -4.04
N ALA A 23 1.47 -11.69 -3.57
CA ALA A 23 1.59 -12.93 -4.34
C ALA A 23 0.78 -12.88 -5.66
N GLN A 24 -0.45 -12.37 -5.62
CA GLN A 24 -1.30 -12.14 -6.82
C GLN A 24 -0.68 -11.16 -7.82
N ARG A 25 0.31 -10.36 -7.39
CA ARG A 25 1.02 -9.37 -8.21
C ARG A 25 2.45 -9.81 -8.52
N GLY A 26 2.76 -11.10 -8.33
CA GLY A 26 4.06 -11.68 -8.68
C GLY A 26 5.18 -11.40 -7.69
N VAL A 27 4.86 -10.91 -6.48
CA VAL A 27 5.86 -10.68 -5.42
C VAL A 27 5.76 -11.78 -4.38
N THR A 28 6.77 -12.66 -4.34
CA THR A 28 6.91 -13.66 -3.28
C THR A 28 7.66 -13.07 -2.10
N LEU A 29 7.07 -13.18 -0.91
CA LEU A 29 7.68 -12.76 0.35
C LEU A 29 8.34 -13.96 1.05
N LYS A 30 9.45 -13.71 1.73
CA LYS A 30 10.10 -14.62 2.69
C LYS A 30 9.95 -14.07 4.10
N THR A 31 9.91 -14.96 5.08
CA THR A 31 9.86 -14.61 6.51
C THR A 31 11.22 -14.91 7.14
N GLU A 32 11.76 -13.96 7.88
CA GLU A 32 12.99 -14.13 8.66
C GLU A 32 12.70 -14.66 10.07
N ALA A 33 13.75 -15.04 10.81
CA ALA A 33 13.61 -15.68 12.13
C ALA A 33 12.87 -14.84 13.18
N ASP A 34 12.83 -13.52 13.01
CA ASP A 34 12.13 -12.58 13.88
C ASP A 34 10.68 -12.29 13.43
N GLY A 35 10.20 -12.97 12.38
CA GLY A 35 8.86 -12.81 11.83
C GLY A 35 8.70 -11.65 10.86
N ARG A 36 9.77 -10.88 10.57
CA ARG A 36 9.72 -9.85 9.51
C ARG A 36 9.63 -10.51 8.14
N MET A 37 8.94 -9.82 7.22
CA MET A 37 8.75 -10.29 5.86
C MET A 37 9.41 -9.34 4.86
N PHE A 38 10.13 -9.93 3.91
CA PHE A 38 10.85 -9.21 2.85
C PHE A 38 10.55 -9.86 1.50
N PRO A 39 10.65 -9.12 0.37
CA PRO A 39 10.61 -9.76 -0.94
C PRO A 39 11.78 -10.73 -1.08
N THR A 40 11.55 -11.86 -1.73
CA THR A 40 12.60 -12.86 -2.02
C THR A 40 13.77 -12.30 -2.85
N THR A 41 13.56 -11.18 -3.54
CA THR A 41 14.59 -10.46 -4.30
C THR A 41 15.49 -9.58 -3.45
N ASP A 42 15.21 -9.41 -2.15
CA ASP A 42 15.93 -8.52 -1.23
C ASP A 42 16.06 -7.06 -1.71
N SER A 43 15.09 -6.60 -2.51
CA SER A 43 15.06 -5.24 -3.05
C SER A 43 13.74 -4.57 -2.71
N SER A 44 13.81 -3.38 -2.10
CA SER A 44 12.65 -2.53 -1.85
C SER A 44 11.98 -2.08 -3.14
N GLU A 45 12.72 -2.02 -4.25
CA GLU A 45 12.20 -1.66 -5.57
C GLU A 45 11.12 -2.65 -6.04
N THR A 46 11.24 -3.93 -5.70
CA THR A 46 10.23 -4.95 -6.02
C THR A 46 8.87 -4.60 -5.41
N ILE A 47 8.87 -4.10 -4.17
CA ILE A 47 7.65 -3.68 -3.49
C ILE A 47 7.12 -2.37 -4.08
N ALA A 48 8.01 -1.39 -4.31
CA ALA A 48 7.63 -0.09 -4.89
C ALA A 48 6.96 -0.26 -6.27
N ARG A 49 7.57 -1.03 -7.17
CA ARG A 49 7.03 -1.33 -8.51
C ARG A 49 5.67 -2.04 -8.42
N ALA A 50 5.52 -3.03 -7.54
CA ALA A 50 4.25 -3.73 -7.39
C ALA A 50 3.10 -2.81 -6.96
N LEU A 51 3.37 -1.84 -6.08
CA LEU A 51 2.40 -0.83 -5.65
C LEU A 51 2.10 0.18 -6.76
N GLU A 52 3.14 0.73 -7.42
CA GLU A 52 2.98 1.67 -8.53
C GLU A 52 2.20 1.06 -9.69
N ASP A 53 2.52 -0.17 -10.08
CA ASP A 53 1.83 -0.89 -11.15
C ASP A 53 0.39 -1.20 -10.77
N ALA A 54 0.13 -1.54 -9.51
CA ALA A 54 -1.24 -1.75 -9.03
C ALA A 54 -2.06 -0.45 -9.12
N ALA A 55 -1.50 0.69 -8.73
CA ALA A 55 -2.15 1.99 -8.87
C ALA A 55 -2.42 2.34 -10.34
N ARG A 56 -1.41 2.18 -11.22
CA ARG A 56 -1.57 2.44 -12.66
C ARG A 56 -2.64 1.56 -13.29
N ARG A 57 -2.67 0.25 -12.96
CA ARG A 57 -3.72 -0.68 -13.44
C ARG A 57 -5.12 -0.31 -12.96
N ALA A 58 -5.24 0.32 -11.80
CA ALA A 58 -6.50 0.85 -11.29
C ALA A 58 -6.91 2.20 -11.92
N GLY A 59 -6.14 2.72 -12.87
CA GLY A 59 -6.40 4.02 -13.52
C GLY A 59 -5.95 5.23 -12.71
N VAL A 60 -5.15 5.04 -11.65
CA VAL A 60 -4.63 6.13 -10.82
C VAL A 60 -3.55 6.90 -11.57
N ARG A 61 -3.66 8.23 -11.58
CA ARG A 61 -2.61 9.14 -12.08
C ARG A 61 -1.66 9.49 -10.95
N ILE A 62 -0.36 9.26 -11.17
CA ILE A 62 0.69 9.50 -10.16
C ILE A 62 1.48 10.75 -10.57
N PHE A 63 1.51 11.74 -9.69
CA PHE A 63 2.31 12.96 -9.86
C PHE A 63 3.42 12.97 -8.82
N THR A 64 4.67 12.87 -9.27
CA THR A 64 5.85 12.95 -8.41
C THR A 64 6.46 14.34 -8.49
N ARG A 65 7.17 14.76 -7.43
CA ARG A 65 7.74 16.12 -7.34
C ARG A 65 6.71 17.24 -7.49
N THR A 66 5.48 16.98 -7.07
CA THR A 66 4.38 17.95 -7.08
C THR A 66 3.96 18.22 -5.64
N ALA A 67 4.10 19.47 -5.20
CA ALA A 67 3.62 19.89 -3.89
C ALA A 67 2.12 20.16 -3.95
N ALA A 68 1.39 19.73 -2.91
CA ALA A 68 0.02 20.16 -2.69
C ALA A 68 0.04 21.51 -1.94
N GLU A 69 -0.49 22.56 -2.55
CA GLU A 69 -0.44 23.92 -2.00
C GLU A 69 -1.68 24.29 -1.20
N GLN A 70 -2.85 23.83 -1.67
CA GLN A 70 -4.13 24.11 -1.06
C GLN A 70 -5.05 22.91 -1.25
N ILE A 71 -6.01 22.76 -0.32
CA ILE A 71 -7.10 21.80 -0.42
C ILE A 71 -8.38 22.61 -0.13
N THR A 72 -9.27 22.70 -1.10
CA THR A 72 -10.50 23.51 -0.98
C THR A 72 -11.73 22.60 -0.98
N PRO A 73 -12.61 22.66 0.03
CA PRO A 73 -13.84 21.89 0.00
C PRO A 73 -14.76 22.38 -1.13
N LEU A 74 -15.32 21.44 -1.88
CA LEU A 74 -16.28 21.73 -2.95
C LEU A 74 -17.71 21.86 -2.39
N PRO A 75 -18.57 22.73 -2.96
CA PRO A 75 -19.94 22.93 -2.49
C PRO A 75 -20.78 21.64 -2.50
N GLU A 76 -20.60 20.80 -3.51
CA GLU A 76 -21.23 19.47 -3.64
C GLU A 76 -20.55 18.35 -2.82
N GLY A 77 -19.53 18.68 -2.03
CA GLY A 77 -18.74 17.72 -1.27
C GLY A 77 -17.48 17.25 -2.02
N GLY A 78 -16.48 16.80 -1.25
CA GLY A 78 -15.15 16.50 -1.77
C GLY A 78 -14.21 17.71 -1.70
N PHE A 79 -13.06 17.59 -2.35
CA PHE A 79 -12.00 18.60 -2.33
C PHE A 79 -11.42 18.81 -3.73
N ALA A 80 -11.02 20.03 -4.02
CA ALA A 80 -10.19 20.42 -5.16
C ALA A 80 -8.79 20.83 -4.69
#